data_AF-A0A372QZ73-F1
#
_entry.id   AF-A0A372QZ73-F1
#
_cell.length_a   1.000
_cell.length_b   1.000
_cell.length_c   1.000
_cell.angle_alpha   90.00
_cell.angle_beta   90.00
_cell.angle_gamma   90.00
#
_symmetry.space_group_name_H-M   'P 1'
#
loop_
_entity.id
_entity.type
_entity.pdbx_description
1 polymer ?
#
loop_
_entity_poly.entity_id
_entity_poly.type
_entity_poly.pdbx_seq_one_letter_code
_entity_poly.pdbx_strand_id
1 'polypeptide(L)' 'FKCDQCPQSFNRNHDLKRHKRIHLAVKPYPCQYCEKQFSRKDALKRHVLVKGCNNTSNNNKKSTSSNNNN' A
#
# COMPACT_ATOMS: atom_id res chain seq x y z
N PHE A 1 -15.99 4.61 -9.54
CA PHE A 1 -16.09 3.38 -8.73
C PHE A 1 -16.22 3.77 -7.26
N LYS A 2 -17.38 3.57 -6.63
CA LYS A 2 -17.68 4.04 -5.26
C LYS A 2 -17.45 2.94 -4.23
N CYS A 3 -17.05 3.30 -3.02
CA CYS A 3 -17.03 2.38 -1.89
C CYS A 3 -18.40 2.30 -1.23
N ASP A 4 -18.80 1.10 -0.81
CA ASP A 4 -20.10 0.85 -0.17
C ASP A 4 -20.05 1.02 1.35
N GLN A 5 -18.84 1.13 1.92
CA GLN A 5 -18.62 1.25 3.37
C GLN A 5 -18.16 2.66 3.78
N CYS A 6 -17.88 3.55 2.83
CA CYS A 6 -17.45 4.93 3.11
C CYS A 6 -17.69 5.84 1.89
N PRO A 7 -17.67 7.18 2.05
CA PRO A 7 -17.97 8.11 0.95
C PRO A 7 -16.84 8.20 -0.10
N GLN A 8 -15.78 7.40 0.01
CA GLN A 8 -14.66 7.45 -0.91
C GLN A 8 -15.03 6.90 -2.29
N SER A 9 -14.56 7.60 -3.33
CA SER A 9 -14.79 7.23 -4.71
C SER A 9 -13.49 7.28 -5.50
N PHE A 10 -13.34 6.34 -6.43
CA PHE A 10 -12.12 6.11 -7.17
C PHE A 10 -12.39 6.13 -8.67
N ASN A 11 -11.42 6.67 -9.42
CA ASN A 11 -11.49 6.75 -10.88
C ASN A 11 -11.22 5.41 -11.56
N ARG A 12 -10.66 4.42 -10.83
CA ARG A 12 -10.31 3.09 -11.38
C ARG A 12 -10.81 1.97 -10.48
N ASN A 13 -11.22 0.86 -11.09
CA ASN A 13 -11.74 -0.30 -10.37
C ASN A 13 -10.68 -0.96 -9.46
N HIS A 14 -9.42 -1.05 -9.92
CA HIS A 14 -8.34 -1.64 -9.11
C HIS A 14 -8.03 -0.82 -7.86
N ASP A 15 -8.25 0.50 -7.90
CA ASP A 15 -8.08 1.38 -6.74
C ASP A 15 -9.20 1.15 -5.71
N LEU A 16 -10.45 1.01 -6.16
CA LEU A 16 -11.57 0.62 -5.28
C LEU A 16 -11.33 -0.76 -4.64
N LYS A 17 -10.92 -1.77 -5.42
CA LYS A 17 -10.64 -3.12 -4.91
C LYS A 17 -9.50 -3.12 -3.89
N ARG A 18 -8.48 -2.27 -4.08
CA ARG A 18 -7.41 -2.06 -3.09
C ARG A 18 -7.92 -1.36 -1.85
N HIS A 19 -8.73 -0.32 -2.02
CA HIS A 19 -9.33 0.42 -0.92
C HIS A 19 -10.18 -0.50 -0.04
N LYS A 20 -11.01 -1.38 -0.60
CA LYS A 20 -11.83 -2.32 0.20
C LYS A 20 -11.03 -3.18 1.20
N ARG A 21 -9.72 -3.37 1.00
CA ARG A 21 -8.84 -4.08 1.96
C ARG A 21 -8.63 -3.31 3.27
N ILE A 22 -8.76 -1.98 3.29
CA ILE A 22 -8.61 -1.19 4.52
C ILE A 22 -9.73 -1.50 5.51
N HIS A 23 -10.94 -1.73 5.00
CA HIS A 23 -12.11 -2.05 5.81
C HIS A 23 -12.02 -3.44 6.43
N LEU A 24 -11.34 -4.36 5.76
CA LEU A 24 -11.08 -5.69 6.28
C LEU A 24 -9.92 -5.71 7.29
N ALA A 25 -9.23 -4.59 7.51
CA ALA A 25 -7.98 -4.47 8.28
C ALA A 25 -6.88 -5.48 7.86
N VAL A 26 -7.04 -6.15 6.72
CA VAL A 26 -6.09 -7.15 6.22
C VAL A 26 -4.90 -6.43 5.61
N LYS A 27 -3.74 -6.63 6.20
CA LYS A 27 -2.45 -6.18 5.67
C LYS A 27 -1.70 -7.39 5.12
N PRO A 28 -1.88 -7.74 3.83
CA PRO A 28 -1.33 -8.97 3.27
C PRO A 28 0.20 -8.93 3.08
N TYR A 29 0.85 -7.81 3.39
CA TYR A 29 2.30 -7.62 3.20
C TYR A 29 2.99 -7.41 4.56
N PRO A 30 3.22 -8.49 5.33
CA PRO A 30 4.07 -8.41 6.52
C PRO A 30 5.53 -8.18 6.12
N CYS A 31 6.25 -7.38 6.90
CA CYS A 31 7.70 -7.35 6.83
C CYS A 31 8.25 -8.64 7.43
N GLN A 32 9.24 -9.25 6.78
CA GLN A 32 9.90 -10.46 7.29
C GLN A 32 11.00 -10.14 8.32
N TYR A 33 11.38 -8.86 8.42
CA TYR A 33 12.47 -8.39 9.27
C TYR A 33 11.96 -7.64 10.53
N CYS A 34 10.68 -7.27 10.57
CA CYS A 34 10.04 -6.71 11.75
C CYS A 34 8.52 -6.98 11.75
N GLU A 35 7.85 -6.71 12.85
CA GLU A 35 6.41 -6.94 13.02
C GLU A 35 5.51 -5.93 12.27
N LYS A 36 6.11 -5.06 11.43
CA LYS A 36 5.34 -4.08 10.66
C LYS A 36 4.63 -4.76 9.49
N GLN A 37 3.33 -4.52 9.39
CA GLN A 37 2.51 -4.97 8.28
C GLN A 37 2.08 -3.78 7.42
N PHE A 38 2.03 -4.01 6.10
CA PHE A 38 1.68 -3.01 5.10
C PHE A 38 0.48 -3.46 4.27
N SER A 39 -0.37 -2.49 3.89
CA SER A 39 -1.51 -2.72 2.99
C SER A 39 -1.10 -2.85 1.51
N ARG A 40 0.17 -2.54 1.21
CA ARG A 40 0.72 -2.43 -0.14
C ARG A 40 2.13 -2.99 -0.25
N LYS A 41 2.40 -3.73 -1.34
CA LYS A 41 3.72 -4.30 -1.64
C LYS A 41 4.79 -3.21 -1.83
N ASP A 42 4.44 -2.08 -2.45
CA ASP A 42 5.38 -0.97 -2.65
C ASP A 42 5.73 -0.24 -1.34
N ALA A 43 4.78 -0.15 -0.41
CA ALA A 43 5.02 0.40 0.93
C ALA A 43 5.98 -0.51 1.73
N LEU A 44 5.75 -1.83 1.69
CA LEU A 44 6.70 -2.82 2.25
C LEU A 44 8.07 -2.72 1.56
N LYS A 45 8.10 -2.65 0.22
CA LYS A 45 9.35 -2.55 -0.55
C LYS A 45 10.14 -1.30 -0.15
N ARG A 46 9.48 -0.14 -0.03
CA ARG A 46 10.11 1.10 0.46
C ARG A 46 10.64 0.95 1.89
N HIS A 47 9.88 0.29 2.76
CA HIS A 47 10.24 0.08 4.16
C HIS A 47 11.49 -0.81 4.32
N VAL A 48 11.63 -1.85 3.49
CA VAL A 48 12.80 -2.74 3.48
C VAL A 48 13.99 -2.12 2.74
N LEU A 49 13.72 -1.34 1.68
CA LEU A 49 14.74 -0.75 0.81
C LEU A 49 15.44 0.48 1.41
N VAL A 50 14.70 1.34 2.10
CA VAL A 50 15.30 2.37 2.96
C VAL A 50 15.67 1.63 4.24
N LYS A 51 16.88 1.83 4.78
CA LYS A 51 17.46 1.20 6.00
C LYS A 51 16.59 1.19 7.28
N GLY A 52 15.27 1.39 7.23
CA GLY A 52 14.35 1.13 8.35
C GLY A 52 14.18 -0.35 8.69
N CYS A 53 14.65 -1.28 7.84
CA CYS A 53 14.77 -2.71 8.13
C CYS A 53 15.82 -3.36 7.18
N ASN A 54 17.10 -3.00 7.36
CA ASN A 54 18.33 -3.52 6.70
C ASN A 54 18.30 -3.87 5.18
N ASN A 55 18.81 -2.92 4.37
CA ASN A 55 19.05 -2.94 2.92
C ASN A 55 19.65 -4.24 2.35
N THR A 56 19.03 -4.75 1.28
CA THR A 56 19.74 -4.92 -0.01
C THR A 56 18.80 -4.92 -1.21
N SER A 57 19.18 -4.11 -2.21
CA SER A 57 18.96 -4.26 -3.66
C SER A 57 17.55 -4.19 -4.29
N ASN A 58 17.39 -3.07 -5.01
CA ASN A 58 17.06 -3.01 -6.43
C ASN A 58 15.65 -3.44 -6.90
N ASN A 59 14.84 -2.44 -7.28
CA ASN A 59 14.70 -2.04 -8.69
C ASN A 59 13.37 -1.30 -8.89
N ASN A 60 13.51 -0.10 -9.47
CA ASN A 60 12.60 0.64 -10.35
C ASN A 60 11.10 0.32 -10.26
N LYS A 61 10.34 1.26 -9.70
CA LYS A 61 9.50 2.17 -10.51
C LYS A 61 8.80 3.16 -9.60
N LYS A 62 8.92 4.42 -10.00
CA LYS A 62 8.14 5.59 -9.58
C LYS A 62 6.71 5.18 -9.24
N SER A 63 6.45 4.93 -7.96
CA SER A 63 5.09 4.95 -7.44
C SER A 63 4.94 6.36 -6.93
N THR A 64 4.45 7.23 -7.80
CA THR A 64 3.88 8.49 -7.35
C THR A 64 2.96 8.14 -6.19
N SER A 65 3.28 8.67 -5.02
CA SER A 65 2.22 8.99 -4.09
C SER A 65 1.34 9.97 -4.85
N SER A 66 0.33 9.47 -5.56
CA SER A 66 -0.89 10.23 -5.73
C SER A 66 -1.55 10.19 -4.37
N ASN A 67 -0.99 10.99 -3.48
CA ASN A 67 -1.79 11.84 -2.65
C ASN A 67 -2.53 12.75 -3.64
N ASN A 68 -3.75 12.38 -3.96
CA ASN A 68 -4.72 13.29 -4.53
C ASN A 68 -5.99 13.04 -3.75
N ASN A 69 -6.06 13.76 -2.63
CA ASN A 69 -7.15 14.66 -2.29
C ASN A 69 -8.47 14.33 -3.00
N ASN A 70 -9.43 13.88 -2.20
CA ASN A 70 -10.53 14.76 -1.88
C ASN A 70 -10.85 14.60 -0.39
#